data_AF-A0A9C9W5S9-F1
#
_entry.id   AF-A0A9C9W5S9-F1
#
_cell.length_a   1.000
_cell.length_b   1.000
_cell.length_c   1.000
_cell.angle_alpha   90.00
_cell.angle_beta   90.00
_cell.angle_gamma   90.00
#
_symmetry.space_group_name_H-M   'P 1'
#
loop_
_entity.id
_entity.type
_entity.pdbx_description
1 polymer ?
#
loop_
_entity_poly.entity_id
_entity_poly.type
_entity_poly.pdbx_seq_one_letter_code
_entity_poly.pdbx_strand_id
1 'polypeptide(L)'
;MDGYSFVELNEELLGKIRDQWKAKIEALPDEAIDILWPTYQRTVGWCEKYVDPNQESGDLWLHVVVDGDGCPVALVELTNAHRAKDPSIKFLNIDLEPSSIMNLQDSVDQESLGKVLNVIMFAITSAFAIAINQVRKFKIYGRDDEIVSVFDALIAKHMNDPEQPFNIYRQQRWLVIEAV
;
A
#
# COMPACT_ATOMS: atom_id res chain seq x y z
N MET A 1 2.79 16.45 6.45
CA MET A 1 2.95 15.48 5.35
C MET A 1 1.97 15.93 4.30
N ASP A 2 2.28 17.04 3.65
CA ASP A 2 1.25 17.90 3.08
C ASP A 2 1.12 17.51 1.61
N GLY A 3 -0.06 17.02 1.24
CA GLY A 3 -0.38 16.67 -0.15
C GLY A 3 -0.77 15.22 -0.40
N TYR A 4 -0.93 14.35 0.60
CA TYR A 4 -1.54 13.04 0.39
C TYR A 4 -2.87 12.90 1.12
N SER A 5 -3.81 12.20 0.49
CA SER A 5 -5.09 11.80 1.06
C SER A 5 -5.23 10.27 1.00
N PHE A 6 -5.91 9.70 1.98
CA PHE A 6 -6.19 8.26 2.03
C PHE A 6 -7.69 8.06 1.94
N VAL A 7 -8.15 7.48 0.82
CA VAL A 7 -9.56 7.45 0.45
C VAL A 7 -9.97 6.01 0.15
N GLU A 8 -11.16 5.60 0.59
CA GLU A 8 -11.71 4.30 0.19
C GLU A 8 -11.86 4.24 -1.34
N LEU A 9 -11.52 3.09 -1.91
CA LEU A 9 -11.66 2.88 -3.35
C LEU A 9 -13.13 3.04 -3.77
N ASN A 10 -13.35 3.82 -4.82
CA ASN A 10 -14.65 4.01 -5.46
C ASN A 10 -14.50 3.98 -6.99
N GLU A 11 -15.62 4.02 -7.71
CA GLU A 11 -15.65 3.99 -9.18
C GLU A 11 -14.85 5.11 -9.84
N GLU A 12 -14.84 6.33 -9.29
CA GLU A 12 -14.05 7.44 -9.83
C GLU A 12 -12.55 7.14 -9.75
N LEU A 13 -12.09 6.70 -8.58
CA LEU A 13 -10.69 6.36 -8.36
C LEU A 13 -10.27 5.13 -9.17
N LEU A 14 -11.15 4.14 -9.32
CA LEU A 14 -10.91 3.00 -10.20
C LEU A 14 -10.74 3.46 -11.66
N GLY A 15 -11.58 4.38 -12.14
CA GLY A 15 -11.42 4.99 -13.46
C GLY A 15 -10.05 5.63 -13.64
N LYS A 16 -9.60 6.42 -12.65
CA LYS A 16 -8.26 7.04 -12.68
C LYS A 16 -7.14 6.00 -12.66
N ILE A 17 -7.24 4.94 -11.84
CA ILE A 17 -6.25 3.85 -11.84
C ILE A 17 -6.20 3.19 -13.21
N ARG A 18 -7.35 2.84 -13.79
CA ARG A 18 -7.42 2.21 -15.12
C ARG A 18 -6.80 3.07 -16.20
N ASP A 19 -7.04 4.37 -16.20
CA ASP A 19 -6.57 5.24 -17.28
C ASP A 19 -5.12 5.67 -17.07
N GLN A 20 -4.80 6.16 -15.87
CA GLN A 20 -3.48 6.73 -15.58
C GLN A 20 -2.42 5.64 -15.44
N TRP A 21 -2.68 4.56 -14.69
CA TRP A 21 -1.67 3.52 -14.52
C TRP A 21 -1.46 2.74 -15.79
N LYS A 22 -2.52 2.46 -16.56
CA LYS A 22 -2.39 1.86 -17.89
C LYS A 22 -1.51 2.71 -18.80
N ALA A 23 -1.80 4.00 -18.92
CA ALA A 23 -1.01 4.90 -19.77
C ALA A 23 0.46 4.94 -19.31
N LYS A 24 0.72 4.93 -18.00
CA LYS A 24 2.08 4.85 -17.46
C LYS A 24 2.78 3.54 -17.81
N ILE A 25 2.08 2.39 -17.77
CA ILE A 25 2.65 1.09 -18.16
C ILE A 25 2.91 1.05 -19.67
N GLU A 26 1.95 1.46 -20.48
CA GLU A 26 2.07 1.47 -21.95
C GLU A 26 3.18 2.40 -22.47
N ALA A 27 3.65 3.34 -21.64
CA ALA A 27 4.77 4.21 -21.94
C ALA A 27 6.15 3.61 -21.59
N LEU A 28 6.20 2.43 -20.96
CA LEU A 28 7.44 1.74 -20.59
C LEU A 28 8.00 0.91 -21.75
N PRO A 29 9.27 0.49 -21.69
CA PRO A 29 9.82 -0.50 -22.62
C PRO A 29 9.03 -1.83 -22.57
N ASP A 30 8.97 -2.55 -23.69
CA ASP A 30 8.20 -3.81 -23.83
C ASP A 30 8.49 -4.82 -22.71
N GLU A 31 9.76 -4.95 -22.31
CA GLU A 31 10.21 -5.85 -21.24
C GLU A 31 9.57 -5.51 -19.88
N ALA A 32 9.42 -4.22 -19.59
CA ALA A 32 8.77 -3.75 -18.37
C ALA A 32 7.24 -3.90 -18.45
N ILE A 33 6.65 -3.74 -19.64
CA ILE A 33 5.22 -4.02 -19.87
C ILE A 33 4.92 -5.48 -19.57
N ASP A 34 5.71 -6.43 -20.08
CA ASP A 34 5.51 -7.86 -19.86
C ASP A 34 5.54 -8.25 -18.38
N ILE A 35 6.33 -7.54 -17.58
CA ILE A 35 6.43 -7.76 -16.12
C ILE A 35 5.25 -7.13 -15.37
N LEU A 36 4.90 -5.88 -15.69
CA LEU A 36 3.90 -5.13 -14.93
C LEU A 36 2.47 -5.41 -15.34
N TRP A 37 2.21 -5.65 -16.62
CA TRP A 37 0.87 -5.77 -17.17
C TRP A 37 0.02 -6.85 -16.50
N PRO A 38 0.54 -8.08 -16.24
CA PRO A 38 -0.25 -9.10 -15.56
C PRO A 38 -0.60 -8.72 -14.11
N THR A 39 0.29 -7.99 -13.43
CA THR A 39 0.05 -7.51 -12.06
C THR A 39 -1.01 -6.41 -12.07
N TYR A 40 -0.88 -5.43 -12.98
CA TYR A 40 -1.87 -4.38 -13.19
C TYR A 40 -3.27 -4.93 -13.50
N GLN A 41 -3.37 -5.89 -14.42
CA GLN A 41 -4.65 -6.52 -14.77
C GLN A 41 -5.29 -7.22 -13.56
N ARG A 42 -4.48 -7.89 -12.73
CA ARG A 42 -4.95 -8.52 -11.49
C ARG A 42 -5.47 -7.47 -10.51
N THR A 43 -4.71 -6.41 -10.28
CA THR A 43 -5.05 -5.32 -9.38
C THR A 43 -6.35 -4.62 -9.80
N VAL A 44 -6.49 -4.27 -11.08
CA VAL A 44 -7.73 -3.67 -11.63
C VAL A 44 -8.90 -4.63 -11.50
N GLY A 45 -8.72 -5.91 -11.84
CA GLY A 45 -9.79 -6.91 -11.73
C GLY A 45 -10.25 -7.16 -10.28
N TRP A 46 -9.39 -6.91 -9.29
CA TRP A 46 -9.78 -6.95 -7.88
C TRP A 46 -10.53 -5.69 -7.46
N CYS A 47 -10.05 -4.52 -7.90
CA CYS A 47 -10.72 -3.25 -7.68
C CYS A 47 -12.14 -3.24 -8.26
N GLU A 48 -12.32 -3.78 -9.46
CA GLU A 48 -13.61 -3.95 -10.14
C GLU A 48 -14.61 -4.75 -9.32
N LYS A 49 -14.16 -5.88 -8.75
CA LYS A 49 -14.99 -6.70 -7.88
C LYS A 49 -15.34 -5.99 -6.58
N TYR A 50 -14.42 -5.18 -6.06
CA TYR A 50 -14.63 -4.45 -4.81
C TYR A 50 -15.71 -3.37 -4.93
N VAL A 51 -15.72 -2.63 -6.05
CA VAL A 51 -16.67 -1.52 -6.27
C VAL A 51 -18.03 -1.99 -6.82
N ASP A 52 -18.12 -3.22 -7.33
CA ASP A 52 -19.38 -3.79 -7.81
C ASP A 52 -20.39 -3.92 -6.65
N PRO A 53 -21.52 -3.18 -6.67
CA PRO A 53 -22.50 -3.20 -5.58
C PRO A 53 -23.20 -4.56 -5.41
N ASN A 54 -23.03 -5.48 -6.37
CA ASN A 54 -23.60 -6.83 -6.31
C ASN A 54 -22.63 -7.86 -5.70
N GLN A 55 -21.39 -7.48 -5.41
CA GLN A 55 -20.45 -8.33 -4.67
C GLN A 55 -20.31 -7.88 -3.23
N GLU A 56 -20.36 -8.83 -2.31
CA GLU A 56 -19.92 -8.57 -0.95
C GLU A 56 -18.39 -8.48 -0.92
N SER A 57 -17.86 -7.31 -0.57
CA SER A 57 -16.42 -7.07 -0.43
C SER A 57 -15.80 -7.93 0.69
N GLY A 58 -16.61 -8.53 1.56
CA GLY A 58 -16.19 -9.50 2.57
C GLY A 58 -15.11 -8.96 3.52
N ASP A 59 -14.00 -9.66 3.59
CA ASP A 59 -12.86 -9.40 4.48
C ASP A 59 -11.77 -8.48 3.86
N LEU A 60 -12.04 -7.94 2.67
CA LEU A 60 -11.15 -7.10 1.89
C LEU A 60 -11.56 -5.64 2.03
N TRP A 61 -10.60 -4.76 2.34
CA TRP A 61 -10.78 -3.31 2.27
C TRP A 61 -9.74 -2.71 1.33
N LEU A 62 -10.19 -1.96 0.32
CA LEU A 62 -9.33 -1.30 -0.65
C LEU A 62 -9.39 0.21 -0.45
N HIS A 63 -8.22 0.80 -0.30
CA HIS A 63 -8.03 2.24 -0.18
C HIS A 63 -6.98 2.70 -1.17
N VAL A 64 -6.99 3.99 -1.49
CA VAL A 64 -6.09 4.61 -2.45
C VAL A 64 -5.39 5.77 -1.77
N VAL A 65 -4.06 5.83 -1.90
CA VAL A 65 -3.30 7.05 -1.62
C VAL A 65 -3.41 7.94 -2.84
N VAL A 66 -3.90 9.15 -2.62
CA VAL A 66 -4.10 10.17 -3.64
C VAL A 66 -3.17 11.34 -3.35
N ASP A 67 -2.46 11.86 -4.35
CA ASP A 67 -1.64 13.06 -4.20
C ASP A 67 -2.45 14.37 -4.20
N GLY A 68 -1.75 15.50 -4.13
CA GLY A 68 -2.36 16.83 -4.03
C GLY A 68 -3.12 17.25 -5.29
N ASP A 69 -2.84 16.59 -6.41
CA ASP A 69 -3.49 16.81 -7.70
C ASP A 69 -4.68 15.86 -7.91
N GLY A 70 -4.96 14.98 -6.94
CA GLY A 70 -6.05 14.02 -7.05
C GLY A 70 -5.69 12.77 -7.84
N CYS A 71 -4.40 12.49 -8.06
CA CYS A 71 -3.91 11.32 -8.78
C CYS A 71 -3.65 10.12 -7.83
N PRO A 72 -4.10 8.91 -8.17
CA PRO A 72 -3.81 7.70 -7.40
C PRO A 72 -2.33 7.32 -7.53
N VAL A 73 -1.59 7.39 -6.41
CA VAL A 73 -0.16 7.07 -6.36
C VAL A 73 0.14 5.72 -5.69
N ALA A 74 -0.81 5.18 -4.94
CA ALA A 74 -0.75 3.80 -4.45
C ALA A 74 -2.15 3.24 -4.19
N LEU A 75 -2.33 1.94 -4.42
CA LEU A 75 -3.45 1.15 -3.92
C LEU A 75 -3.01 0.40 -2.68
N VAL A 76 -3.85 0.41 -1.66
CA VAL A 76 -3.62 -0.23 -0.38
C VAL A 76 -4.72 -1.24 -0.13
N GLU A 77 -4.30 -2.47 0.03
CA GLU A 77 -5.15 -3.61 0.32
C GLU A 77 -4.98 -4.03 1.78
N LEU A 78 -6.12 -4.13 2.46
CA LEU A 78 -6.24 -4.65 3.81
C LEU A 78 -7.07 -5.93 3.78
N THR A 79 -6.47 -7.07 4.10
CA THR A 79 -7.17 -8.36 4.13
C THR A 79 -7.08 -9.01 5.49
N ASN A 80 -8.15 -9.69 5.91
CA ASN A 80 -8.08 -10.54 7.10
C ASN A 80 -7.09 -11.68 6.88
N ALA A 81 -6.37 -12.05 7.92
CA ALA A 81 -5.45 -13.17 7.87
C ALA A 81 -6.22 -14.50 7.86
N HIS A 82 -6.73 -14.90 6.68
CA HIS A 82 -7.51 -16.13 6.52
C HIS A 82 -6.77 -17.39 7.02
N ARG A 83 -5.43 -17.39 6.95
CA ARG A 83 -4.59 -18.48 7.49
C ARG A 83 -4.39 -18.44 9.01
N ALA A 84 -4.58 -17.29 9.65
CA ALA A 84 -4.32 -17.11 11.08
C ALA A 84 -5.52 -17.49 11.97
N LYS A 85 -6.70 -17.77 11.40
CA LYS A 85 -7.98 -18.00 12.12
C LYS A 85 -8.42 -16.85 13.04
N ASP A 86 -7.73 -15.72 13.01
CA ASP A 86 -7.98 -14.57 13.88
C ASP A 86 -8.32 -13.34 13.01
N PRO A 87 -9.59 -12.89 13.01
CA PRO A 87 -10.02 -11.72 12.24
C PRO A 87 -9.44 -10.41 12.77
N SER A 88 -8.85 -10.40 13.97
CA SER A 88 -8.14 -9.25 14.53
C SER A 88 -6.72 -9.08 13.98
N ILE A 89 -6.29 -9.97 13.06
CA ILE A 89 -5.03 -9.85 12.31
C ILE A 89 -5.34 -9.49 10.87
N LYS A 90 -4.73 -8.39 10.41
CA LYS A 90 -4.79 -7.99 9.00
C LYS A 90 -3.43 -7.97 8.31
N PHE A 91 -3.44 -8.37 7.05
CA PHE A 91 -2.34 -8.18 6.12
C PHE A 91 -2.53 -6.88 5.35
N LEU A 92 -1.42 -6.19 5.12
CA LEU A 92 -1.35 -4.98 4.31
C LEU A 92 -0.53 -5.27 3.07
N ASN A 93 -1.12 -5.08 1.88
CA ASN A 93 -0.39 -5.00 0.62
C ASN A 93 -0.47 -3.56 0.10
N ILE A 94 0.62 -3.07 -0.50
CA ILE A 94 0.70 -1.75 -1.12
C ILE A 94 1.18 -1.96 -2.54
N ASP A 95 0.33 -1.67 -3.51
CA ASP A 95 0.68 -1.60 -4.92
C ASP A 95 0.97 -0.13 -5.26
N LEU A 96 2.19 0.17 -5.65
CA LEU A 96 2.57 1.52 -6.07
C LEU A 96 2.17 1.77 -7.51
N GLU A 97 1.98 3.02 -7.87
CA GLU A 97 1.82 3.39 -9.26
C GLU A 97 3.05 2.97 -10.11
N PRO A 98 2.89 2.71 -11.41
CA PRO A 98 3.96 2.13 -12.24
C PRO A 98 5.26 2.93 -12.26
N SER A 99 5.19 4.27 -12.31
CA SER A 99 6.36 5.15 -12.29
C SER A 99 7.16 5.10 -10.98
N SER A 100 6.53 4.62 -9.91
CA SER A 100 7.16 4.46 -8.59
C SER A 100 7.83 3.09 -8.40
N ILE A 101 7.74 2.20 -9.39
CA ILE A 101 8.38 0.86 -9.34
C ILE A 101 9.83 0.99 -9.80
N MET A 102 10.74 1.14 -8.83
CA MET A 102 12.16 1.42 -9.06
C MET A 102 12.94 0.29 -9.74
N ASN A 103 12.48 -0.96 -9.62
CA ASN A 103 13.12 -2.13 -10.24
C ASN A 103 13.14 -2.10 -11.78
N LEU A 104 12.50 -1.10 -12.38
CA LEU A 104 12.40 -0.92 -13.83
C LEU A 104 13.13 0.35 -14.30
N GLN A 105 13.87 1.02 -13.41
CA GLN A 105 14.63 2.23 -13.71
C GLN A 105 16.12 1.91 -13.77
N ASP A 106 16.81 2.42 -14.78
CA ASP A 106 18.27 2.27 -14.95
C ASP A 106 19.07 2.99 -13.84
N SER A 107 18.46 3.99 -13.20
CA SER A 107 19.02 4.69 -12.06
C SER A 107 17.92 5.27 -11.19
N VAL A 108 18.04 5.11 -9.87
CA VAL A 108 17.12 5.69 -8.89
C VAL A 108 17.82 6.88 -8.23
N ASP A 109 17.29 8.08 -8.44
CA ASP A 109 17.77 9.26 -7.73
C ASP A 109 17.18 9.37 -6.31
N GLN A 110 17.87 10.12 -5.46
CA GLN A 110 17.52 10.23 -4.04
C GLN A 110 16.16 10.91 -3.81
N GLU A 111 15.74 11.82 -4.70
CA GLU A 111 14.47 12.52 -4.58
C GLU A 111 13.30 11.58 -4.91
N SER A 112 13.42 10.81 -5.99
CA SER A 112 12.46 9.78 -6.39
C SER A 112 12.32 8.71 -5.31
N LEU A 113 13.43 8.25 -4.73
CA LEU A 113 13.42 7.34 -3.59
C LEU A 113 12.66 7.94 -2.39
N GLY A 114 12.97 9.19 -2.04
CA GLY A 114 12.29 9.89 -0.93
C GLY A 114 10.77 10.00 -1.13
N LYS A 115 10.31 10.25 -2.36
CA LYS A 115 8.87 10.33 -2.70
C LYS A 115 8.17 8.99 -2.48
N VAL A 116 8.71 7.91 -3.02
CA VAL A 116 8.11 6.57 -2.87
C VAL A 116 8.08 6.14 -1.39
N LEU A 117 9.16 6.39 -0.65
CA LEU A 117 9.19 6.14 0.78
C LEU A 117 8.08 6.92 1.51
N ASN A 118 7.89 8.20 1.18
CA ASN A 118 6.82 9.00 1.78
C ASN A 118 5.42 8.43 1.48
N VAL A 119 5.17 7.95 0.25
CA VAL A 119 3.90 7.31 -0.12
C VAL A 119 3.68 6.03 0.69
N ILE A 120 4.68 5.15 0.78
CA ILE A 120 4.60 3.91 1.57
C ILE A 120 4.34 4.23 3.05
N MET A 121 5.09 5.18 3.61
CA MET A 121 4.93 5.62 5.00
C MET A 121 3.52 6.16 5.27
N PHE A 122 3.01 7.00 4.38
CA PHE A 122 1.67 7.55 4.49
C PHE A 122 0.59 6.47 4.36
N ALA A 123 0.73 5.54 3.42
CA ALA A 123 -0.14 4.38 3.26
C ALA A 123 -0.21 3.55 4.54
N ILE A 124 0.95 3.18 5.10
CA ILE A 124 1.03 2.38 6.33
C ILE A 124 0.36 3.09 7.50
N THR A 125 0.70 4.36 7.74
CA THR A 125 0.16 5.12 8.87
C THR A 125 -1.34 5.38 8.74
N SER A 126 -1.84 5.64 7.53
CA SER A 126 -3.27 5.87 7.29
C SER A 126 -4.10 4.59 7.38
N ALA A 127 -3.62 3.50 6.77
CA ALA A 127 -4.25 2.19 6.89
C ALA A 127 -4.35 1.74 8.36
N PHE A 128 -3.31 2.04 9.13
CA PHE A 128 -3.30 1.80 10.56
C PHE A 128 -4.36 2.63 11.31
N ALA A 129 -4.47 3.94 11.03
CA ALA A 129 -5.44 4.81 11.69
C ALA A 129 -6.90 4.35 11.48
N ILE A 130 -7.24 3.82 10.30
CA ILE A 130 -8.58 3.27 10.02
C ILE A 130 -8.83 2.00 10.82
N ALA A 131 -7.81 1.18 10.99
CA ALA A 131 -7.96 -0.16 11.50
C ALA A 131 -7.69 -0.31 13.00
N ILE A 132 -7.07 0.66 13.67
CA ILE A 132 -6.73 0.58 15.11
C ILE A 132 -7.95 0.33 16.00
N ASN A 133 -9.14 0.78 15.58
CA ASN A 133 -10.38 0.56 16.33
C ASN A 133 -11.02 -0.82 16.08
N GLN A 134 -10.49 -1.61 15.12
CA GLN A 134 -11.07 -2.87 14.67
C GLN A 134 -10.07 -4.04 14.67
N VAL A 135 -8.77 -3.75 14.81
CA VAL A 135 -7.69 -4.70 14.57
C VAL A 135 -6.68 -4.60 15.70
N ARG A 136 -6.39 -5.76 16.31
CA ARG A 136 -5.40 -5.86 17.38
C ARG A 136 -3.97 -5.87 16.84
N LYS A 137 -3.77 -6.44 15.64
CA LYS A 137 -2.44 -6.64 15.06
C LYS A 137 -2.42 -6.50 13.54
N PHE A 138 -1.46 -5.72 13.05
CA PHE A 138 -1.10 -5.62 11.64
C PHE A 138 0.18 -6.36 11.34
N LYS A 139 0.20 -7.03 10.18
CA LYS A 139 1.41 -7.65 9.64
C LYS A 139 1.65 -7.22 8.21
N ILE A 140 2.80 -6.61 7.97
CA ILE A 140 3.23 -6.13 6.65
C ILE A 140 4.47 -6.94 6.26
N TYR A 141 4.43 -7.63 5.12
CA TYR A 141 5.55 -8.45 4.68
C TYR A 141 6.51 -7.66 3.80
N GLY A 142 7.77 -7.58 4.20
CA GLY A 142 8.85 -7.05 3.38
C GLY A 142 9.28 -8.08 2.35
N ARG A 143 8.78 -7.94 1.11
CA ARG A 143 9.07 -8.87 0.00
C ARG A 143 10.55 -8.85 -0.39
N ASP A 144 11.20 -7.70 -0.30
CA ASP A 144 12.62 -7.48 -0.57
C ASP A 144 13.31 -6.82 0.64
N ASP A 145 14.64 -6.74 0.59
CA ASP A 145 15.46 -6.26 1.71
C ASP A 145 15.42 -4.71 1.82
N GLU A 146 15.03 -4.02 0.75
CA GLU A 146 14.83 -2.57 0.76
C GLU A 146 13.62 -2.21 1.61
N ILE A 147 12.48 -2.86 1.40
CA ILE A 147 11.28 -2.69 2.22
C ILE A 147 11.54 -3.09 3.67
N VAL A 148 12.35 -4.13 3.91
CA VAL A 148 12.76 -4.48 5.29
C VAL A 148 13.57 -3.36 5.93
N SER A 149 14.44 -2.69 5.18
CA SER A 149 15.21 -1.53 5.68
C SER A 149 14.31 -0.33 6.00
N VAL A 150 13.22 -0.14 5.24
CA VAL A 150 12.18 0.86 5.54
C VAL A 150 11.48 0.57 6.88
N PHE A 151 11.26 -0.71 7.21
CA PHE A 151 10.67 -1.10 8.49
C PHE A 151 11.54 -0.69 9.69
N ASP A 152 12.85 -0.82 9.57
CA ASP A 152 13.77 -0.41 10.63
C ASP A 152 13.75 1.11 10.83
N ALA A 153 13.67 1.88 9.75
CA ALA A 153 13.50 3.35 9.82
C ALA A 153 12.15 3.76 10.44
N LEU A 154 11.07 3.05 10.10
CA LEU A 154 9.73 3.21 10.69
C LEU A 154 9.75 3.03 12.19
N ILE A 155 10.33 1.91 12.64
CA ILE A 155 10.47 1.57 14.06
C ILE A 155 11.28 2.66 14.75
N ALA A 156 12.46 3.03 14.25
CA ALA A 156 13.31 4.05 14.86
C ALA A 156 12.63 5.42 15.00
N LYS A 157 11.81 5.82 14.01
CA LYS A 157 11.05 7.07 14.03
C LYS A 157 9.96 7.08 15.12
N HIS A 158 9.38 5.92 15.43
CA HIS A 158 8.24 5.80 16.34
C HIS A 158 8.63 5.30 17.74
N MET A 159 9.81 4.70 17.91
CA MET A 159 10.33 4.23 19.21
C MET A 159 10.47 5.32 20.27
N ASN A 160 10.53 6.60 19.87
CA ASN A 160 10.74 7.72 20.77
C ASN A 160 9.46 8.50 21.10
N ASP A 161 8.29 8.01 20.71
CA ASP A 161 7.01 8.66 20.95
C ASP A 161 6.22 7.88 22.02
N PRO A 162 6.28 8.32 23.30
CA PRO A 162 5.72 7.58 24.42
C PRO A 162 4.20 7.60 24.49
N GLU A 163 3.51 8.40 23.67
CA GLU A 163 2.05 8.52 23.67
C GLU A 163 1.37 7.67 22.57
N GLN A 164 2.11 6.82 21.86
CA GLN A 164 1.52 6.04 20.78
C GLN A 164 0.62 4.91 21.30
N PRO A 165 -0.60 4.76 20.75
CA PRO A 165 -1.54 3.71 21.15
C PRO A 165 -1.15 2.30 20.62
N PHE A 166 0.09 2.11 20.17
CA PHE A 166 0.55 0.88 19.55
C PHE A 166 2.03 0.61 19.77
N ASN A 167 2.37 -0.68 19.78
CA ASN A 167 3.72 -1.19 19.70
C ASN A 167 4.06 -1.45 18.21
N ILE A 168 5.21 -0.97 17.77
CA ILE A 168 5.76 -1.25 16.45
C ILE A 168 7.07 -2.03 16.59
N TYR A 169 7.16 -3.20 15.94
CA TYR A 169 8.34 -4.05 16.04
C TYR A 169 8.49 -4.97 14.83
N ARG A 170 9.70 -5.51 14.65
CA ARG A 170 9.99 -6.44 13.56
C ARG A 170 9.88 -7.89 14.01
N GLN A 171 9.28 -8.74 13.19
CA GLN A 171 9.27 -10.20 13.33
C GLN A 171 9.79 -10.84 12.03
N GLN A 172 11.09 -11.12 11.95
CA GLN A 172 11.76 -11.56 10.72
C GLN A 172 11.58 -10.52 9.58
N ARG A 173 10.96 -10.90 8.45
CA ARG A 173 10.63 -10.00 7.33
C ARG A 173 9.30 -9.29 7.52
N TRP A 174 8.65 -9.42 8.67
CA TRP A 174 7.38 -8.75 8.97
C TRP A 174 7.60 -7.50 9.80
N LEU A 175 6.98 -6.39 9.41
CA LEU A 175 6.65 -5.31 10.32
C LEU A 175 5.35 -5.65 11.03
N VAL A 176 5.36 -5.59 12.36
CA VAL A 176 4.22 -5.85 13.21
C VAL A 176 3.84 -4.58 13.95
N ILE A 177 2.58 -4.20 13.85
CA ILE A 177 2.01 -3.07 14.60
C ILE A 177 0.88 -3.63 15.45
N GLU A 178 0.95 -3.50 16.76
CA GLU A 178 0.02 -4.10 17.71
C GLU A 178 -0.56 -3.01 18.62
N ALA A 179 -1.88 -2.88 18.68
CA ALA A 179 -2.53 -1.95 19.60
C ALA A 179 -2.23 -2.34 21.07
N VAL A 180 -2.02 -1.34 21.93
CA VAL A 180 -1.72 -1.51 23.38
C VAL A 180 -3.01 -1.61 24.18
#